data_AF-A0A0A6XEA5-F1
#
_entry.id   AF-A0A0A6XEA5-F1
#
_cell.length_a   1.000
_cell.length_b   1.000
_cell.length_c   1.000
_cell.angle_alpha   90.00
_cell.angle_beta   90.00
_cell.angle_gamma   90.00
#
_symmetry.space_group_name_H-M   'P 1'
#
loop_
_entity.id
_entity.type
_entity.pdbx_description
1 polymer ?
#
loop_
_entity_poly.entity_id
_entity_poly.type
_entity_poly.pdbx_seq_one_letter_code
_entity_poly.pdbx_strand_id
1 'polypeptide(L)'
;MLEYRAEFDAEVALDGGGELRARGFRLFIPHADVTETEIVDLLAAALAPQRIESAKVSDIRIVAEPHPPAGDHPGGRVRYIDLSQITADGPDRRRGTMMNTPFDVATVPLDRFAGLPAVVVRSVGTDPGITADLLADVTVTGRAVLLHTGGDRRWGTASYRSESPYLTRDGAEFLAAGGAAVVGVDAEWELSVFEALADARIPVVMNLTNLRELPPLGARFTAVPVREHCYGAHQVRAYATVPADEEGA
;
A
#
# COMPACT_ATOMS: atom_id res chain seq x y z
N MET A 1 -8.59 12.98 -2.18
CA MET A 1 -7.40 13.72 -1.72
C MET A 1 -6.93 14.59 -2.88
N LEU A 2 -6.48 15.82 -2.64
CA LEU A 2 -5.85 16.62 -3.69
C LEU A 2 -4.44 16.10 -3.89
N GLU A 3 -4.06 15.89 -5.14
CA GLU A 3 -2.69 15.57 -5.52
C GLU A 3 -2.09 16.81 -6.16
N TYR A 4 -0.91 17.21 -5.69
CA TYR A 4 -0.24 18.40 -6.20
C TYR A 4 0.71 18.00 -7.33
N ARG A 5 0.70 18.77 -8.40
CA ARG A 5 1.65 18.67 -9.51
C ARG A 5 2.31 20.01 -9.76
N ALA A 6 3.61 20.01 -9.99
CA ALA A 6 4.31 21.15 -10.57
C ALA A 6 4.29 21.01 -12.10
N GLU A 7 3.74 22.01 -12.79
CA GLU A 7 3.87 22.19 -14.24
C GLU A 7 4.96 23.22 -14.52
N PHE A 8 5.98 22.87 -15.29
CA PHE A 8 7.14 23.73 -15.56
C PHE A 8 7.82 23.40 -16.89
N ASP A 9 8.59 24.35 -17.39
CA ASP A 9 9.56 24.13 -18.47
C ASP A 9 10.90 23.72 -17.83
N ALA A 10 11.66 22.86 -18.51
CA ALA A 10 12.94 22.38 -18.00
C ALA A 10 14.00 22.33 -19.09
N GLU A 11 15.24 22.68 -18.74
CA GLU A 11 16.44 22.43 -19.53
C GLU A 11 17.41 21.64 -18.65
N VAL A 12 17.79 20.44 -19.11
CA VAL A 12 18.61 19.49 -18.36
C VAL A 12 19.82 19.09 -19.22
N ALA A 13 21.02 19.26 -18.68
CA ALA A 13 22.26 18.76 -19.26
C ALA A 13 22.60 17.39 -18.64
N LEU A 14 22.88 16.39 -19.47
CA LEU A 14 23.20 15.03 -19.01
C LEU A 14 24.71 14.79 -18.97
N ASP A 15 25.16 14.02 -17.98
CA ASP A 15 26.54 13.55 -17.90
C ASP A 15 26.89 12.73 -19.15
N GLY A 16 27.97 13.08 -19.83
CA GLY A 16 28.41 12.41 -21.06
C GLY A 16 27.90 13.06 -22.36
N GLY A 17 27.17 14.18 -22.24
CA GLY A 17 26.73 15.00 -23.36
C GLY A 17 25.29 14.72 -23.78
N GLY A 18 24.61 15.79 -24.22
CA GLY A 18 23.20 15.78 -24.56
C GLY A 18 22.41 16.79 -23.72
N GLU A 19 21.33 17.30 -24.30
CA GLU A 19 20.38 18.17 -23.60
C GLU A 19 18.97 17.57 -23.68
N LEU A 20 18.21 17.69 -22.59
CA LEU A 20 16.79 17.39 -22.54
C LEU A 20 16.05 18.68 -22.26
N ARG A 21 15.09 19.01 -23.14
CA ARG A 21 14.21 20.15 -22.96
C ARG A 21 12.78 19.68 -22.82
N ALA A 22 12.09 20.19 -21.81
CA ALA A 22 10.69 19.92 -21.56
C ALA A 22 9.91 21.23 -21.52
N ARG A 23 8.69 21.21 -22.06
CA ARG A 23 7.76 22.35 -22.00
C ARG A 23 6.44 21.91 -21.41
N GLY A 24 5.93 22.64 -20.42
CA GLY A 24 4.72 22.29 -19.67
C GLY A 24 4.78 20.88 -19.07
N PHE A 25 5.97 20.44 -18.65
CA PHE A 25 6.17 19.13 -18.05
C PHE A 25 5.52 19.09 -16.67
N ARG A 26 4.89 17.96 -16.33
CA ARG A 26 4.17 17.79 -15.08
C ARG A 26 4.83 16.74 -14.21
N LEU A 27 5.20 17.13 -13.00
CA LEU A 27 5.82 16.27 -12.01
C LEU A 27 4.97 16.23 -10.74
N PHE A 28 4.83 15.06 -10.13
CA PHE A 28 4.19 14.92 -8.82
C PHE A 28 5.05 15.56 -7.74
N ILE A 29 4.41 16.27 -6.82
CA ILE A 29 5.08 16.96 -5.72
C ILE A 29 4.41 16.64 -4.38
N PRO A 30 5.17 16.57 -3.27
CA PRO A 30 4.66 16.15 -1.98
C PRO A 30 3.68 17.15 -1.34
N HIS A 31 3.83 18.45 -1.61
CA HIS A 31 3.00 19.52 -1.07
C HIS A 31 2.97 20.73 -2.02
N ALA A 32 2.06 21.68 -1.78
CA ALA A 32 1.89 22.85 -2.63
C ALA A 32 3.06 23.85 -2.55
N ASP A 33 3.74 23.92 -1.40
CA ASP A 33 4.77 24.93 -1.12
C ASP A 33 6.19 24.48 -1.51
N VAL A 34 6.33 23.62 -2.53
CA VAL A 34 7.65 23.17 -2.99
C VAL A 34 8.48 24.31 -3.57
N THR A 35 9.78 24.25 -3.31
CA THR A 35 10.78 25.16 -3.83
C THR A 35 11.27 24.71 -5.21
N GLU A 36 11.91 25.63 -5.94
CA GLU A 36 12.54 25.31 -7.23
C GLU A 36 13.59 24.20 -7.10
N THR A 37 14.40 24.24 -6.03
CA THR A 37 15.42 23.22 -5.75
C THR A 37 14.80 21.85 -5.52
N GLU A 38 13.71 21.76 -4.76
CA GLU A 38 13.00 20.50 -4.56
C GLU A 38 12.41 19.95 -5.86
N ILE A 39 11.90 20.81 -6.75
CA ILE A 39 11.42 20.40 -8.07
C ILE A 39 12.57 19.85 -8.93
N VAL A 40 13.74 20.49 -8.88
CA VAL A 40 14.95 20.01 -9.57
C VAL A 40 15.39 18.66 -9.03
N ASP A 41 15.40 18.47 -7.71
CA ASP A 41 15.77 17.20 -7.08
C ASP A 41 14.79 16.08 -7.45
N LEU A 42 13.49 16.37 -7.45
CA LEU A 42 12.45 15.43 -7.88
C LEU A 42 12.56 15.10 -9.37
N LEU A 43 12.87 16.08 -10.22
CA LEU A 43 13.11 15.86 -11.64
C LEU A 43 14.35 14.98 -11.86
N ALA A 44 15.42 15.23 -11.10
CA ALA A 44 16.62 14.41 -11.15
C ALA A 44 16.34 12.96 -10.73
N ALA A 45 15.56 12.77 -9.66
CA ALA A 45 15.12 11.45 -9.24
C ALA A 45 14.28 10.74 -10.32
N ALA A 46 13.40 11.47 -11.02
CA ALA A 46 12.56 10.93 -12.09
C ALA A 46 13.35 10.53 -13.36
N LEU A 47 14.53 11.11 -13.58
CA LEU A 47 15.40 10.82 -14.73
C LEU A 47 16.46 9.74 -14.43
N ALA A 48 16.48 9.17 -13.22
CA ALA A 48 17.37 8.07 -12.87
C ALA A 48 17.18 6.86 -13.82
N PRO A 49 18.27 6.18 -14.25
CA PRO A 49 19.64 6.27 -13.74
C PRO A 49 20.53 7.32 -14.44
N GLN A 50 19.99 8.17 -15.33
CA GLN A 50 20.80 9.17 -16.02
C GLN A 50 21.33 10.20 -15.03
N ARG A 51 22.65 10.41 -15.01
CA ARG A 51 23.24 11.48 -14.20
C ARG A 51 23.06 12.82 -14.91
N ILE A 52 22.69 13.82 -14.13
CA ILE A 52 22.44 15.17 -14.58
C ILE A 52 23.60 16.05 -14.12
N GLU A 53 24.20 16.78 -15.06
CA GLU A 53 25.23 17.77 -14.79
C GLU A 53 24.60 19.06 -14.24
N SER A 54 23.51 19.50 -14.86
CA SER A 54 22.72 20.63 -14.40
C SER A 54 21.28 20.54 -14.87
N ALA A 55 20.38 21.10 -14.08
CA ALA A 55 18.97 21.24 -14.43
C ALA A 55 18.51 22.64 -14.05
N LYS A 56 17.75 23.26 -14.93
CA LYS A 56 17.05 24.51 -14.68
C LYS A 56 15.59 24.32 -15.00
N VAL A 57 14.73 24.82 -14.13
CA VAL A 57 13.29 24.84 -14.35
C VAL A 57 12.80 26.29 -14.45
N SER A 58 11.75 26.52 -15.23
CA SER A 58 11.13 27.84 -15.37
C SER A 58 9.61 27.71 -15.52
N ASP A 59 8.91 28.83 -15.45
CA ASP A 59 7.46 28.90 -15.68
C ASP A 59 6.64 27.99 -14.76
N ILE A 60 7.13 27.78 -13.54
CA ILE A 60 6.57 26.85 -12.55
C ILE A 60 5.17 27.30 -12.13
N ARG A 61 4.22 26.38 -12.19
CA ARG A 61 2.87 26.52 -11.66
C ARG A 61 2.49 25.29 -10.88
N ILE A 62 1.89 25.51 -9.71
CA ILE A 62 1.38 24.41 -8.89
C ILE A 62 -0.08 24.19 -9.24
N VAL A 63 -0.40 22.97 -9.65
CA VAL A 63 -1.75 22.52 -9.98
C VAL A 63 -2.18 21.52 -8.93
N ALA A 64 -3.28 21.83 -8.24
CA ALA A 64 -3.98 20.87 -7.40
C ALA A 64 -4.99 20.12 -8.28
N GLU A 65 -4.72 18.85 -8.57
CA GLU A 65 -5.63 18.00 -9.35
C GLU A 65 -6.41 17.09 -8.39
N PRO A 66 -7.71 16.85 -8.63
CA PRO A 66 -8.43 15.79 -7.95
C PRO A 66 -7.75 14.45 -8.26
N HIS A 67 -7.38 13.69 -7.23
CA HIS A 67 -6.84 12.33 -7.42
C HIS A 67 -7.77 11.53 -8.35
N PRO A 68 -7.28 11.07 -9.51
CA PRO A 68 -8.03 10.15 -10.35
C PRO A 68 -8.34 8.89 -9.52
N PRO A 69 -9.56 8.32 -9.60
CA PRO A 69 -9.81 7.03 -8.96
C PRO A 69 -8.75 6.02 -9.43
N ALA A 70 -8.34 5.13 -8.53
CA ALA A 70 -7.35 4.09 -8.79
C ALA A 70 -7.67 3.38 -10.11
N GLY A 71 -6.89 3.66 -11.16
CA GLY A 71 -7.22 3.18 -12.51
C GLY A 71 -6.23 3.54 -13.60
N ASP A 72 -5.70 4.77 -13.63
CA ASP A 72 -4.81 5.16 -14.74
C ASP A 72 -3.33 5.04 -14.37
N HIS A 73 -2.75 3.88 -14.68
CA HIS A 73 -1.37 3.82 -15.15
C HIS A 73 -1.44 3.54 -16.65
N PRO A 74 -0.90 4.41 -17.52
CA PRO A 74 -0.86 4.14 -18.95
C PRO A 74 0.04 2.91 -19.20
N GLY A 75 -0.57 1.78 -19.56
CA GLY A 75 0.05 0.71 -20.35
C GLY A 75 1.19 -0.13 -19.74
N GLY A 76 1.57 0.04 -18.48
CA GLY A 76 2.59 -0.80 -17.84
C GLY A 76 2.10 -2.24 -17.62
N ARG A 77 2.88 -3.25 -18.03
CA ARG A 77 2.60 -4.64 -17.65
C ARG A 77 2.62 -4.72 -16.11
N VAL A 78 1.69 -5.46 -15.53
CA VAL A 78 1.64 -5.69 -14.07
C VAL A 78 1.90 -7.16 -13.77
N ARG A 79 2.61 -7.42 -12.66
CA ARG A 79 2.76 -8.75 -12.09
C ARG A 79 1.77 -8.93 -10.94
N TYR A 80 1.07 -10.06 -10.93
CA TYR A 80 0.18 -10.45 -9.84
C TYR A 80 0.95 -11.25 -8.79
N ILE A 81 0.73 -10.92 -7.53
CA ILE A 81 1.28 -11.64 -6.38
C ILE A 81 0.08 -12.15 -5.60
N ASP A 82 -0.08 -13.47 -5.53
CA ASP A 82 -1.13 -14.09 -4.73
C ASP A 82 -0.73 -14.00 -3.25
N LEU A 83 -1.59 -13.34 -2.47
CA LEU A 83 -1.39 -13.12 -1.04
C LEU A 83 -2.29 -14.04 -0.20
N SER A 84 -2.94 -15.01 -0.83
CA SER A 84 -3.91 -15.88 -0.18
C SER A 84 -3.27 -17.16 0.35
N GLN A 85 -3.52 -17.47 1.61
CA GLN A 85 -3.22 -18.79 2.17
C GLN A 85 -4.18 -19.83 1.62
N ILE A 86 -3.64 -21.01 1.30
CA ILE A 86 -4.45 -22.18 0.95
C ILE A 86 -5.13 -22.68 2.21
N THR A 87 -6.43 -22.96 2.12
CA THR A 87 -7.18 -23.63 3.20
C THR A 87 -6.55 -25.01 3.41
N ALA A 88 -6.02 -25.26 4.60
CA ALA A 88 -5.33 -26.51 4.89
C ALA A 88 -6.34 -27.62 5.21
N ASP A 89 -6.12 -28.79 4.61
CA ASP A 89 -6.79 -30.03 5.01
C ASP A 89 -6.19 -30.53 6.34
N GLY A 90 -7.03 -30.73 7.35
CA GLY A 90 -6.60 -31.18 8.67
C GLY A 90 -7.67 -31.02 9.76
N PRO A 91 -7.45 -31.58 10.95
CA PRO A 91 -8.45 -31.60 12.04
C PRO A 91 -8.84 -30.21 12.53
N ASP A 92 -7.97 -29.21 12.34
CA ASP A 92 -8.16 -27.83 12.77
C ASP A 92 -8.72 -26.90 11.66
N ARG A 93 -9.00 -27.46 10.46
CA ARG A 93 -9.61 -26.79 9.27
C ARG A 93 -9.33 -25.29 9.21
N ARG A 94 -8.05 -24.93 9.04
CA ARG A 94 -7.64 -23.52 9.01
C ARG A 94 -8.29 -22.84 7.84
N ARG A 95 -9.22 -21.92 8.13
CA ARG A 95 -9.81 -21.03 7.15
C ARG A 95 -8.65 -20.28 6.50
N GLY A 96 -8.57 -20.24 5.17
CA GLY A 96 -7.50 -19.54 4.44
C GLY A 96 -7.48 -18.03 4.71
N THR A 97 -7.26 -17.22 3.69
CA THR A 97 -7.29 -15.76 3.88
C THR A 97 -8.70 -15.27 4.20
N MET A 98 -8.79 -14.55 5.32
CA MET A 98 -10.03 -14.10 5.92
C MET A 98 -10.07 -12.59 5.96
N MET A 99 -11.23 -12.02 5.71
CA MET A 99 -11.49 -10.59 5.88
C MET A 99 -12.58 -10.40 6.91
N ASN A 100 -12.30 -9.62 7.95
CA ASN A 100 -13.29 -9.15 8.92
C ASN A 100 -13.74 -7.74 8.55
N THR A 101 -15.05 -7.53 8.47
CA THR A 101 -15.66 -6.27 8.05
C THR A 101 -16.61 -5.70 9.12
N PRO A 102 -16.49 -4.39 9.45
CA PRO A 102 -17.41 -3.72 10.37
C PRO A 102 -18.69 -3.20 9.68
N PHE A 103 -19.01 -3.70 8.49
CA PHE A 103 -20.14 -3.24 7.67
C PHE A 103 -20.60 -4.34 6.70
N ASP A 104 -21.79 -4.15 6.13
CA ASP A 104 -22.32 -5.05 5.11
C ASP A 104 -21.59 -4.87 3.79
N VAL A 105 -20.89 -5.92 3.33
CA VAL A 105 -20.11 -5.89 2.10
C VAL A 105 -20.97 -5.68 0.85
N ALA A 106 -22.26 -6.02 0.86
CA ALA A 106 -23.15 -5.80 -0.27
C ALA A 106 -23.53 -4.33 -0.48
N THR A 107 -23.33 -3.50 0.55
CA THR A 107 -23.77 -2.09 0.59
C THR A 107 -22.68 -1.07 0.26
N VAL A 108 -21.43 -1.52 0.15
CA VAL A 108 -20.29 -0.65 -0.12
C VAL A 108 -19.79 -0.80 -1.57
N PRO A 109 -19.25 0.27 -2.17
CA PRO A 109 -18.70 0.19 -3.53
C PRO A 109 -17.44 -0.69 -3.61
N LEU A 110 -17.21 -1.27 -4.79
CA LEU A 110 -16.12 -2.24 -5.03
C LEU A 110 -14.71 -1.65 -4.85
N ASP A 111 -14.56 -0.34 -5.08
CA ASP A 111 -13.31 0.41 -4.89
C ASP A 111 -12.83 0.43 -3.43
N ARG A 112 -13.68 0.05 -2.46
CA ARG A 112 -13.28 -0.17 -1.06
C ARG A 112 -12.47 -1.44 -0.86
N PHE A 113 -12.41 -2.32 -1.86
CA PHE A 113 -11.76 -3.63 -1.77
C PHE A 113 -10.76 -3.90 -2.88
N ALA A 114 -10.85 -3.19 -4.00
CA ALA A 114 -10.09 -3.47 -5.22
C ALA A 114 -9.14 -2.33 -5.58
N GLY A 115 -7.89 -2.68 -5.90
CA GLY A 115 -6.89 -1.74 -6.42
C GLY A 115 -6.45 -0.65 -5.43
N LEU A 116 -6.55 -0.90 -4.12
CA LEU A 116 -6.17 0.06 -3.10
C LEU A 116 -4.66 0.34 -3.14
N PRO A 117 -4.20 1.61 -3.07
CA PRO A 117 -2.78 1.89 -2.91
C PRO A 117 -2.28 1.20 -1.64
N ALA A 118 -1.23 0.39 -1.76
CA ALA A 118 -0.70 -0.37 -0.65
C ALA A 118 0.60 0.25 -0.12
N VAL A 119 0.76 0.20 1.20
CA VAL A 119 2.03 0.42 1.89
C VAL A 119 2.35 -0.80 2.72
N VAL A 120 3.59 -1.25 2.65
CA VAL A 120 4.03 -2.47 3.33
C VAL A 120 4.95 -2.12 4.47
N VAL A 121 4.53 -2.43 5.69
CA VAL A 121 5.28 -2.19 6.92
C VAL A 121 6.01 -3.48 7.29
N ARG A 122 7.33 -3.40 7.44
CA ARG A 122 8.17 -4.57 7.74
C ARG A 122 8.47 -4.62 9.24
N SER A 123 8.06 -5.70 9.89
CA SER A 123 8.32 -5.98 11.31
C SER A 123 8.92 -7.37 11.53
N VAL A 124 9.52 -7.96 10.49
CA VAL A 124 10.11 -9.30 10.57
C VAL A 124 11.32 -9.26 11.49
N GLY A 125 11.33 -10.13 12.50
CA GLY A 125 12.45 -10.24 13.44
C GLY A 125 12.49 -9.15 14.52
N THR A 126 11.44 -8.33 14.65
CA THR A 126 11.27 -7.39 15.76
C THR A 126 10.43 -8.01 16.89
N ASP A 127 10.15 -7.22 17.94
CA ASP A 127 9.10 -7.58 18.91
C ASP A 127 7.77 -7.88 18.19
N PRO A 128 6.98 -8.86 18.65
CA PRO A 128 5.71 -9.23 18.02
C PRO A 128 4.64 -8.13 18.05
N GLY A 129 4.80 -7.07 18.86
CA GLY A 129 3.89 -5.94 18.91
C GLY A 129 4.08 -4.94 17.76
N ILE A 130 3.02 -4.69 16.98
CA ILE A 130 2.94 -3.60 16.01
C ILE A 130 2.48 -2.33 16.74
N THR A 131 3.41 -1.42 17.02
CA THR A 131 3.18 -0.17 17.79
C THR A 131 2.90 1.03 16.90
N ALA A 132 2.42 2.13 17.49
CA ALA A 132 2.32 3.41 16.78
C ALA A 132 3.69 3.91 16.29
N ASP A 133 4.74 3.73 17.08
CA ASP A 133 6.11 4.13 16.71
C ASP A 133 6.60 3.44 15.43
N LEU A 134 6.25 2.16 15.25
CA LEU A 134 6.59 1.42 14.03
C LEU A 134 5.84 1.98 12.79
N LEU A 135 4.72 2.66 13.01
CA LEU A 135 3.86 3.21 11.98
C LEU A 135 4.07 4.72 11.75
N ALA A 136 4.85 5.39 12.60
CA ALA A 136 4.92 6.85 12.68
C ALA A 136 5.28 7.53 11.35
N ASP A 137 6.21 6.93 10.59
CA ASP A 137 6.68 7.46 9.29
C ASP A 137 5.88 6.91 8.09
N VAL A 138 4.81 6.16 8.34
CA VAL A 138 4.00 5.51 7.31
C VAL A 138 2.81 6.39 6.97
N THR A 139 2.69 6.81 5.71
CA THR A 139 1.44 7.43 5.24
C THR A 139 0.35 6.37 5.13
N VAL A 140 -0.65 6.40 6.01
CA VAL A 140 -1.73 5.38 6.05
C VAL A 140 -3.03 5.82 5.38
N THR A 141 -3.26 7.13 5.24
CA THR A 141 -4.54 7.67 4.76
C THR A 141 -4.92 7.12 3.39
N GLY A 142 -6.11 6.50 3.33
CA GLY A 142 -6.69 5.92 2.12
C GLY A 142 -5.96 4.70 1.56
N ARG A 143 -5.01 4.11 2.31
CA ARG A 143 -4.16 3.02 1.85
C ARG A 143 -4.51 1.68 2.49
N ALA A 144 -4.17 0.61 1.78
CA ALA A 144 -4.04 -0.72 2.37
C ALA A 144 -2.72 -0.79 3.14
N VAL A 145 -2.78 -0.86 4.47
CA VAL A 145 -1.60 -1.00 5.32
C VAL A 145 -1.34 -2.48 5.53
N LEU A 146 -0.30 -3.01 4.88
CA LEU A 146 0.05 -4.42 4.90
C LEU A 146 1.21 -4.66 5.87
N LEU A 147 0.91 -5.31 6.99
CA LEU A 147 1.85 -5.60 8.07
C LEU A 147 2.52 -6.96 7.80
N HIS A 148 3.81 -6.91 7.46
CA HIS A 148 4.60 -8.10 7.22
C HIS A 148 5.43 -8.46 8.45
N THR A 149 4.97 -9.49 9.15
CA THR A 149 5.53 -9.97 10.41
C THR A 149 6.39 -11.21 10.23
N GLY A 150 6.28 -11.90 9.08
CA GLY A 150 6.86 -13.21 8.83
C GLY A 150 6.07 -14.35 9.49
N GLY A 151 4.85 -14.05 9.96
CA GLY A 151 3.94 -15.00 10.59
C GLY A 151 3.50 -16.12 9.64
N ASP A 152 3.39 -15.81 8.34
CA ASP A 152 3.00 -16.76 7.28
C ASP A 152 3.87 -18.02 7.24
N ARG A 153 5.15 -17.93 7.64
CA ARG A 153 6.09 -19.06 7.72
C ARG A 153 5.67 -20.13 8.74
N ARG A 154 4.83 -19.76 9.71
CA ARG A 154 4.25 -20.66 10.72
C ARG A 154 2.87 -21.18 10.31
N TRP A 155 2.35 -20.85 9.13
CA TRP A 155 1.05 -21.32 8.68
C TRP A 155 0.93 -22.84 8.79
N GLY A 156 -0.21 -23.31 9.31
CA GLY A 156 -0.45 -24.75 9.53
C GLY A 156 0.15 -25.33 10.82
N THR A 157 0.97 -24.59 11.57
CA THR A 157 1.54 -25.07 12.83
C THR A 157 0.78 -24.55 14.06
N ALA A 158 0.90 -25.23 15.19
CA ALA A 158 0.35 -24.75 16.47
C ALA A 158 0.88 -23.35 16.84
N SER A 159 2.15 -23.07 16.54
CA SER A 159 2.80 -21.79 16.85
C SER A 159 2.28 -20.60 16.07
N TYR A 160 1.52 -20.80 14.99
CA TYR A 160 0.87 -19.70 14.27
C TYR A 160 -0.04 -18.87 15.18
N ARG A 161 -0.78 -19.51 16.09
CA ARG A 161 -1.69 -18.84 17.03
C ARG A 161 -1.02 -18.48 18.33
N SER A 162 -0.29 -19.41 18.93
CA SER A 162 0.28 -19.22 20.27
C SER A 162 1.40 -18.18 20.29
N GLU A 163 2.02 -17.90 19.15
CA GLU A 163 3.09 -16.91 18.98
C GLU A 163 2.73 -15.93 17.84
N SER A 164 1.45 -15.55 17.77
CA SER A 164 0.97 -14.62 16.76
C SER A 164 1.40 -13.18 17.10
N PRO A 165 1.99 -12.45 16.14
CA PRO A 165 2.17 -11.01 16.25
C PRO A 165 0.83 -10.30 16.46
N TYR A 166 0.83 -9.20 17.20
CA TYR A 166 -0.38 -8.50 17.60
C TYR A 166 -0.30 -7.00 17.33
N LEU A 167 -1.44 -6.38 17.10
CA LEU A 167 -1.55 -4.93 17.03
C LEU A 167 -1.72 -4.37 18.45
N THR A 168 -0.87 -3.43 18.84
CA THR A 168 -1.03 -2.75 20.12
C THR A 168 -2.19 -1.76 20.04
N ARG A 169 -2.69 -1.31 21.21
CA ARG A 169 -3.78 -0.33 21.27
C ARG A 169 -3.42 0.98 20.56
N ASP A 170 -2.24 1.53 20.85
CA ASP A 170 -1.73 2.76 20.23
C ASP A 170 -1.52 2.58 18.72
N GLY A 171 -1.08 1.41 18.26
CA GLY A 171 -0.99 1.09 16.83
C GLY A 171 -2.36 1.08 16.15
N ALA A 172 -3.39 0.52 16.79
CA ALA A 172 -4.76 0.55 16.29
C ALA A 172 -5.33 1.97 16.24
N GLU A 173 -5.12 2.75 17.31
CA GLU A 173 -5.51 4.16 17.38
C GLU A 173 -4.84 5.00 16.27
N PHE A 174 -3.56 4.75 15.99
CA PHE A 174 -2.84 5.41 14.90
C PHE A 174 -3.46 5.10 13.53
N LEU A 175 -3.76 3.82 13.24
CA LEU A 175 -4.36 3.40 11.98
C LEU A 175 -5.78 3.98 11.81
N ALA A 176 -6.56 3.99 12.89
CA ALA A 176 -7.89 4.58 12.94
C ALA A 176 -7.86 6.09 12.68
N ALA A 177 -7.04 6.82 13.43
CA ALA A 177 -6.91 8.28 13.30
C ALA A 177 -6.31 8.69 11.94
N GLY A 178 -5.39 7.91 11.40
CA GLY A 178 -4.77 8.15 10.10
C GLY A 178 -5.66 7.83 8.90
N GLY A 179 -6.77 7.11 9.10
CA GLY A 179 -7.74 6.78 8.06
C GLY A 179 -7.23 5.72 7.07
N ALA A 180 -6.64 4.63 7.57
CA ALA A 180 -6.31 3.47 6.74
C ALA A 180 -7.57 2.93 6.03
N ALA A 181 -7.45 2.54 4.76
CA ALA A 181 -8.59 2.02 3.99
C ALA A 181 -8.91 0.56 4.34
N VAL A 182 -7.86 -0.22 4.62
CA VAL A 182 -7.88 -1.63 5.07
C VAL A 182 -6.54 -1.93 5.75
N VAL A 183 -6.56 -2.84 6.73
CA VAL A 183 -5.34 -3.37 7.36
C VAL A 183 -5.19 -4.83 6.93
N GLY A 184 -4.04 -5.20 6.38
CA GLY A 184 -3.70 -6.57 6.02
C GLY A 184 -2.57 -7.10 6.91
N VAL A 185 -2.61 -8.36 7.34
CA VAL A 185 -1.55 -8.97 8.15
C VAL A 185 -1.36 -10.45 7.80
N ASP A 186 -0.12 -10.92 7.87
CA ASP A 186 0.28 -12.32 7.67
C ASP A 186 0.19 -13.18 8.95
N ALA A 187 -0.66 -12.76 9.89
CA ALA A 187 -0.87 -13.37 11.21
C ALA A 187 -2.36 -13.55 11.52
N GLU A 188 -2.67 -14.28 12.58
CA GLU A 188 -4.02 -14.42 13.13
C GLU A 188 -4.19 -13.46 14.31
N TRP A 189 -5.22 -12.61 14.27
CA TRP A 189 -5.54 -11.70 15.36
C TRP A 189 -6.81 -12.10 16.09
N GLU A 190 -6.83 -11.79 17.38
CA GLU A 190 -8.01 -11.99 18.22
C GLU A 190 -9.08 -10.91 18.01
N LEU A 191 -10.28 -11.19 18.49
CA LEU A 191 -11.48 -10.37 18.30
C LEU A 191 -11.29 -8.90 18.74
N SER A 192 -10.53 -8.67 19.80
CA SER A 192 -10.28 -7.36 20.41
C SER A 192 -9.63 -6.35 19.46
N VAL A 193 -8.82 -6.82 18.49
CA VAL A 193 -8.21 -5.93 17.49
C VAL A 193 -9.26 -5.39 16.53
N PHE A 194 -10.28 -6.18 16.19
CA PHE A 194 -11.34 -5.72 15.29
C PHE A 194 -12.22 -4.66 15.94
N GLU A 195 -12.46 -4.75 17.25
CA GLU A 195 -13.25 -3.75 17.98
C GLU A 195 -12.60 -2.36 17.89
N ALA A 196 -11.28 -2.27 18.07
CA ALA A 196 -10.55 -1.01 18.00
C ALA A 196 -10.61 -0.35 16.59
N LEU A 197 -10.70 -1.16 15.53
CA LEU A 197 -10.74 -0.68 14.14
C LEU A 197 -12.17 -0.55 13.58
N ALA A 198 -13.16 -1.13 14.26
CA ALA A 198 -14.55 -1.16 13.81
C ALA A 198 -15.19 0.23 13.79
N ASP A 199 -14.93 1.05 14.81
CA ASP A 199 -15.47 2.43 14.91
C ASP A 199 -14.98 3.31 13.75
N ALA A 200 -13.74 3.11 13.31
CA ALA A 200 -13.16 3.77 12.14
C ALA A 200 -13.61 3.15 10.80
N ARG A 201 -14.46 2.12 10.84
CA ARG A 201 -14.94 1.34 9.67
C ARG A 201 -13.79 0.78 8.83
N ILE A 202 -12.74 0.31 9.49
CA ILE A 202 -11.55 -0.25 8.83
C ILE A 202 -11.69 -1.78 8.80
N PRO A 203 -11.79 -2.40 7.61
CA PRO A 203 -11.74 -3.84 7.50
C PRO A 203 -10.32 -4.37 7.76
N VAL A 204 -10.24 -5.63 8.22
CA VAL A 204 -8.99 -6.33 8.47
C VAL A 204 -8.91 -7.59 7.63
N VAL A 205 -7.82 -7.78 6.89
CA VAL A 205 -7.52 -9.00 6.13
C VAL A 205 -6.40 -9.75 6.83
N MET A 206 -6.68 -10.95 7.29
CA MET A 206 -5.76 -11.80 8.04
C MET A 206 -5.35 -13.03 7.24
N ASN A 207 -4.34 -13.73 7.76
CA ASN A 207 -3.78 -14.92 7.13
C ASN A 207 -3.30 -14.59 5.71
N LEU A 208 -2.67 -13.43 5.51
CA LEU A 208 -1.96 -13.14 4.28
C LEU A 208 -0.68 -13.99 4.19
N THR A 209 -0.15 -14.12 2.98
CA THR A 209 1.16 -14.74 2.68
C THR A 209 1.89 -13.93 1.63
N ASN A 210 3.16 -14.25 1.38
CA ASN A 210 3.98 -13.67 0.31
C ASN A 210 4.15 -12.14 0.39
N LEU A 211 3.84 -11.51 1.54
CA LEU A 211 4.02 -10.06 1.71
C LEU A 211 5.48 -9.64 1.46
N ARG A 212 6.45 -10.53 1.70
CA ARG A 212 7.88 -10.35 1.37
C ARG A 212 8.17 -10.02 -0.10
N GLU A 213 7.27 -10.36 -1.03
CA GLU A 213 7.45 -10.16 -2.47
C GLU A 213 6.98 -8.77 -2.94
N LEU A 214 6.33 -8.01 -2.06
CA LEU A 214 5.85 -6.67 -2.36
C LEU A 214 6.95 -5.61 -2.12
N PRO A 215 7.07 -4.59 -2.97
CA PRO A 215 7.85 -3.40 -2.62
C PRO A 215 7.21 -2.67 -1.43
N PRO A 216 7.96 -1.85 -0.67
CA PRO A 216 7.40 -1.05 0.43
C PRO A 216 6.26 -0.12 -0.01
N LEU A 217 6.31 0.39 -1.24
CA LEU A 217 5.33 1.29 -1.85
C LEU A 217 5.12 0.92 -3.33
N GLY A 218 4.00 1.37 -3.91
CA GLY A 218 3.72 1.23 -5.35
C GLY A 218 2.90 0.00 -5.74
N ALA A 219 2.64 -0.92 -4.81
CA ALA A 219 1.71 -2.01 -5.03
C ALA A 219 0.24 -1.55 -4.94
N ARG A 220 -0.65 -2.26 -5.64
CA ARG A 220 -2.11 -2.13 -5.50
C ARG A 220 -2.67 -3.40 -4.87
N PHE A 221 -3.33 -3.27 -3.73
CA PHE A 221 -3.90 -4.38 -2.99
C PHE A 221 -5.37 -4.62 -3.34
N THR A 222 -5.76 -5.87 -3.48
CA THR A 222 -7.14 -6.28 -3.72
C THR A 222 -7.52 -7.45 -2.81
N ALA A 223 -8.65 -7.34 -2.13
CA ALA A 223 -9.26 -8.40 -1.33
C ALA A 223 -10.79 -8.25 -1.37
N VAL A 224 -11.41 -8.82 -2.41
CA VAL A 224 -12.84 -8.66 -2.67
C VAL A 224 -13.64 -9.81 -2.05
N PRO A 225 -14.55 -9.56 -1.10
CA PRO A 225 -15.50 -10.57 -0.64
C PRO A 225 -16.57 -10.84 -1.71
N VAL A 226 -17.21 -12.00 -1.62
CA VAL A 226 -18.41 -12.27 -2.41
C VAL A 226 -19.48 -11.22 -2.09
N ARG A 227 -20.19 -10.72 -3.10
CA ARG A 227 -21.26 -9.74 -2.91
C ARG A 227 -22.50 -10.41 -2.33
N GLU A 228 -22.54 -10.52 -1.02
CA GLU A 228 -23.66 -11.06 -0.25
C GLU A 228 -23.92 -10.18 0.98
N HIS A 229 -25.14 -10.21 1.51
CA HIS A 229 -25.46 -9.51 2.75
C HIS A 229 -24.77 -10.21 3.92
N CYS A 230 -23.61 -9.71 4.32
CA CYS A 230 -22.82 -10.34 5.36
C CYS A 230 -21.95 -9.34 6.13
N TYR A 231 -21.81 -9.60 7.43
CA TYR A 231 -21.04 -8.81 8.39
C TYR A 231 -20.04 -9.72 9.09
N GLY A 232 -18.90 -9.16 9.48
CA GLY A 232 -17.86 -9.89 10.19
C GLY A 232 -16.93 -10.64 9.24
N ALA A 233 -16.67 -11.92 9.53
CA ALA A 233 -15.58 -12.68 8.92
C ALA A 233 -16.00 -13.50 7.69
N HIS A 234 -15.39 -13.23 6.54
CA HIS A 234 -15.63 -13.91 5.26
C HIS A 234 -14.32 -14.30 4.57
N GLN A 235 -14.32 -15.37 3.78
CA GLN A 235 -13.14 -15.75 3.00
C GLN A 235 -12.98 -14.82 1.80
N VAL A 236 -11.74 -14.47 1.48
CA VAL A 236 -11.39 -13.67 0.32
C VAL A 236 -10.19 -14.28 -0.41
N ARG A 237 -10.09 -14.02 -1.70
CA ARG A 237 -8.83 -14.21 -2.43
C ARG A 237 -8.13 -12.85 -2.52
N ALA A 238 -7.12 -12.67 -1.68
CA ALA A 238 -6.31 -11.46 -1.65
C ALA A 238 -5.13 -11.58 -2.63
N TYR A 239 -4.86 -10.51 -3.35
CA TYR A 239 -3.69 -10.39 -4.23
C TYR A 239 -3.21 -8.95 -4.30
N ALA A 240 -2.01 -8.74 -4.80
CA ALA A 240 -1.52 -7.44 -5.17
C ALA A 240 -1.01 -7.41 -6.61
N THR A 241 -1.10 -6.24 -7.24
CA THR A 241 -0.41 -5.96 -8.50
C THR A 241 0.75 -5.02 -8.25
N VAL A 242 1.89 -5.32 -8.86
CA VAL A 242 3.07 -4.46 -8.88
C VAL A 242 3.44 -4.17 -10.34
N PRO A 243 4.13 -3.05 -10.65
CA PRO A 243 4.74 -2.87 -11.96
C PRO A 243 5.59 -4.09 -12.31
N ALA A 244 5.45 -4.61 -13.53
CA ALA A 244 6.38 -5.61 -14.03
C ALA A 244 7.67 -4.90 -14.44
N ASP A 245 8.81 -5.38 -13.95
CA ASP A 245 10.11 -4.89 -14.37
C ASP A 245 10.27 -5.13 -15.89
N GLU A 246 10.81 -4.15 -16.62
CA GLU A 246 11.27 -4.35 -18.00
C GLU A 246 12.60 -5.13 -18.01
N GLU A 247 12.60 -6.36 -17.49
CA GLU A 247 13.77 -7.24 -17.58
C GLU A 247 13.46 -8.48 -18.43
N GLY A 248 14.02 -8.48 -19.65
CA GLY A 248 14.45 -9.69 -20.37
C GLY A 248 13.41 -10.39 -21.25
N ALA A 249 13.21 -9.86 -22.45
CA ALA A 249 12.88 -10.68 -23.63
C ALA A 249 14.18 -11.08 -24.36
#